data_AF-A0A2K1SV49-F1
#
_entry.id   AF-A0A2K1SV49-F1
#
_cell.length_a   1.000
_cell.length_b   1.000
_cell.length_c   1.000
_cell.angle_alpha   90.00
_cell.angle_beta   90.00
_cell.angle_gamma   90.00
#
_symmetry.space_group_name_H-M   'P 1'
#
loop_
_entity.id
_entity.type
_entity.pdbx_description
1 polymer ?
#
loop_
_entity_poly.entity_id
_entity_poly.type
_entity_poly.pdbx_seq_one_letter_code
_entity_poly.pdbx_strand_id
1 'polypeptide(L)'
;MNMSAVTTQYVEAAGGIIYRKRNITNSSNADENTKTGSNASKSNRATKPISAIKPSDDDFELCLVYRPKYDDWSWPKGKNELNESHRHTAVREVGEETGYSVTLGPHIAKIEYPLDHEGKKSSKNNASNSSQNRNGQPEVIKRIHYWMMRLIDNQSAAKRLPAFGPIKPAKPTEIGNVLWLTPSQARKKLTHDSDREVLDAFLEKLHEGQSEYSTLLLVRHGKAESRKTWQGSEATRPITPLGAAASYALGRELACYAPDKIISSPWKRCLETLDAFANDSSLSIEQAAELTEDHHEKKPKSTLSVLVNEIQNLERNAQNASVTNNTNSTVICLHRPVIGTFFDYLRGITKPRAHKRILSQKSPYMPTGSAIVLHIINTPKGARIIDIEKVLPSVY
;
A
#
# COMPACT_ATOMS: atom_id res chain seq x y z
N MET A 1 -39.98 -9.73 27.58
CA MET A 1 -39.50 -10.23 26.29
C MET A 1 -38.19 -9.53 25.99
N ASN A 2 -37.06 -10.21 26.13
CA ASN A 2 -35.75 -9.68 25.74
C ASN A 2 -35.68 -9.68 24.21
N MET A 3 -35.66 -8.50 23.59
CA MET A 3 -35.22 -8.38 22.21
C MET A 3 -33.73 -8.73 22.17
N SER A 4 -33.43 -9.93 21.69
CA SER A 4 -32.09 -10.34 21.26
C SER A 4 -31.58 -9.33 20.24
N ALA A 5 -30.56 -8.55 20.59
CA ALA A 5 -29.87 -7.70 19.63
C ALA A 5 -29.24 -8.62 18.58
N VAL A 6 -29.69 -8.52 17.32
CA VAL A 6 -29.12 -9.27 16.20
C VAL A 6 -27.69 -8.76 16.00
N THR A 7 -26.69 -9.56 16.37
CA THR A 7 -25.28 -9.22 16.19
C THR A 7 -24.90 -9.35 14.72
N THR A 8 -24.44 -8.27 14.09
CA THR A 8 -23.85 -8.31 12.74
C THR A 8 -22.49 -9.01 12.79
N GLN A 9 -22.31 -10.01 11.93
CA GLN A 9 -21.04 -10.72 11.78
C GLN A 9 -20.31 -10.20 10.53
N TYR A 10 -18.99 -9.99 10.64
CA TYR A 10 -18.17 -9.54 9.51
C TYR A 10 -17.33 -10.68 8.93
N VAL A 11 -17.32 -10.78 7.60
CA VAL A 11 -16.31 -11.50 6.83
C VAL A 11 -15.34 -10.46 6.28
N GLU A 12 -14.15 -10.43 6.87
CA GLU A 12 -13.09 -9.50 6.48
C GLU A 12 -12.36 -10.00 5.22
N ALA A 13 -12.10 -9.07 4.31
CA ALA A 13 -11.47 -9.33 3.03
C ALA A 13 -10.65 -8.12 2.58
N ALA A 14 -9.73 -8.35 1.65
CA ALA A 14 -8.89 -7.31 1.10
C ALA A 14 -8.41 -7.61 -0.32
N GLY A 15 -8.02 -6.56 -1.03
CA GLY A 15 -7.49 -6.64 -2.39
C GLY A 15 -6.96 -5.31 -2.87
N GLY A 16 -6.91 -5.10 -4.18
CA GLY A 16 -6.41 -3.84 -4.71
C GLY A 16 -6.59 -3.64 -6.20
N ILE A 17 -6.28 -2.41 -6.63
CA ILE A 17 -6.14 -2.07 -8.04
C ILE A 17 -4.65 -2.04 -8.36
N ILE A 18 -4.22 -3.01 -9.15
CA ILE A 18 -2.90 -3.03 -9.75
C ILE A 18 -2.93 -2.12 -10.97
N TYR A 19 -1.98 -1.20 -11.07
CA TYR A 19 -1.90 -0.27 -12.19
C TYR A 19 -0.47 -0.14 -12.72
N ARG A 20 -0.36 0.23 -13.99
CA ARG A 20 0.90 0.61 -14.64
C ARG A 20 0.66 1.67 -15.70
N LYS A 21 1.69 2.44 -16.05
CA LYS A 21 1.63 3.32 -17.23
C LYS A 21 1.56 2.47 -18.50
N ARG A 22 0.74 2.89 -19.45
CA ARG A 22 0.60 2.24 -20.74
C ARG A 22 1.80 2.60 -21.63
N ASN A 23 2.40 1.61 -22.27
CA ASN A 23 3.43 1.87 -23.29
C ASN A 23 2.74 2.30 -24.60
N ILE A 24 2.64 3.60 -24.83
CA ILE A 24 2.00 4.18 -26.03
C ILE A 24 2.91 4.09 -27.28
N THR A 25 4.14 3.57 -27.15
CA THR A 25 5.01 3.27 -28.29
C THR A 25 4.55 1.97 -28.98
N ASN A 26 3.47 2.07 -29.78
CA ASN A 26 3.20 1.28 -31.01
C ASN A 26 1.71 1.22 -31.41
N SER A 27 0.80 1.98 -30.78
CA SER A 27 -0.64 1.88 -31.10
C SER A 27 -1.14 2.79 -32.23
N SER A 28 -0.27 3.49 -32.96
CA SER A 28 -0.68 4.36 -34.08
C SER A 28 -0.58 3.71 -35.47
N ASN A 29 -0.45 2.38 -35.59
CA ASN A 29 -0.37 1.68 -36.89
C ASN A 29 -1.32 0.48 -37.02
N ALA A 30 -2.41 0.43 -36.24
CA ALA A 30 -3.42 -0.61 -36.36
C ALA A 30 -4.82 0.00 -36.39
N ASP A 31 -5.11 0.78 -37.44
CA ASP A 31 -6.46 0.99 -37.99
C ASP A 31 -6.37 1.87 -39.25
N GLU A 32 -5.63 1.42 -40.26
CA GLU A 32 -5.77 1.94 -41.63
C GLU A 32 -5.19 0.95 -42.65
N ASN A 33 -5.86 -0.19 -42.85
CA ASN A 33 -5.65 -0.94 -44.08
C ASN A 33 -6.87 -1.78 -44.48
N THR A 34 -7.86 -1.11 -45.06
CA THR A 34 -8.71 -1.68 -46.11
C THR A 34 -9.46 -0.55 -46.82
N LYS A 35 -8.85 -0.01 -47.88
CA LYS A 35 -9.51 0.33 -49.16
C LYS A 35 -8.47 0.88 -50.13
N THR A 36 -8.17 0.07 -51.13
CA THR A 36 -7.52 0.42 -52.39
C THR A 36 -8.24 1.57 -53.08
N GLY A 37 -7.49 2.60 -53.48
CA GLY A 37 -8.01 3.69 -54.31
C GLY A 37 -6.96 4.79 -54.53
N SER A 38 -6.41 4.83 -55.74
CA SER A 38 -5.49 5.84 -56.26
C SER A 38 -6.00 7.28 -56.13
N ASN A 39 -5.18 8.18 -55.55
CA ASN A 39 -4.80 9.45 -56.19
C ASN A 39 -3.86 10.27 -55.29
N ALA A 40 -2.78 10.74 -55.91
CA ALA A 40 -1.80 11.62 -55.31
C ALA A 40 -2.36 13.04 -55.15
N SER A 41 -2.33 13.58 -53.93
CA SER A 41 -2.33 15.03 -53.69
C SER A 41 -1.51 15.35 -52.45
N LYS A 42 -0.38 16.03 -52.65
CA LYS A 42 0.49 16.57 -51.60
C LYS A 42 -0.31 17.59 -50.76
N SER A 43 -0.47 17.29 -49.47
CA SER A 43 -1.02 18.21 -48.47
C SER A 43 0.00 18.33 -47.33
N ASN A 44 0.72 19.46 -47.32
CA ASN A 44 1.58 19.86 -46.21
C ASN A 44 0.69 20.18 -45.00
N ARG A 45 0.50 19.22 -44.09
CA ARG A 45 -0.13 19.48 -42.80
C ARG A 45 0.97 19.76 -41.77
N ALA A 46 1.16 21.04 -41.50
CA ALA A 46 2.02 21.55 -40.44
C ALA A 46 1.74 20.82 -39.11
N THR A 47 2.79 20.23 -38.54
CA THR A 47 2.81 19.69 -37.18
C THR A 47 2.53 20.82 -36.19
N LYS A 48 1.36 20.80 -35.57
CA LYS A 48 1.04 21.69 -34.44
C LYS A 48 2.01 21.40 -33.28
N PRO A 49 2.46 22.43 -32.55
CA PRO A 49 3.35 22.25 -31.41
C PRO A 49 2.65 21.45 -30.31
N ILE A 50 3.42 20.59 -29.63
CA ILE A 50 3.00 19.79 -28.48
C ILE A 50 2.78 20.74 -27.29
N SER A 51 1.63 21.40 -27.25
CA SER A 51 1.16 22.10 -26.06
C SER A 51 0.52 21.10 -25.11
N ALA A 52 1.18 20.86 -23.97
CA ALA A 52 0.73 20.16 -22.75
C ALA A 52 -0.64 19.45 -22.84
N ILE A 53 -0.64 18.22 -23.36
CA ILE A 53 -1.79 17.32 -23.23
C ILE A 53 -1.94 17.00 -21.73
N LYS A 54 -3.09 17.32 -21.13
CA LYS A 54 -3.40 16.84 -19.77
C LYS A 54 -3.34 15.31 -19.80
N PRO A 55 -2.67 14.65 -18.85
CA PRO A 55 -2.62 13.19 -18.82
C PRO A 55 -4.04 12.64 -18.83
N SER A 56 -4.30 11.69 -19.73
CA SER A 56 -5.56 10.98 -19.82
C SER A 56 -5.56 9.85 -18.81
N ASP A 57 -6.71 9.52 -18.22
CA ASP A 57 -6.86 8.32 -17.38
C ASP A 57 -6.41 7.06 -18.14
N ASP A 58 -6.65 7.05 -19.45
CA ASP A 58 -6.27 5.95 -20.34
C ASP A 58 -4.76 5.91 -20.68
N ASP A 59 -3.95 6.76 -20.03
CA ASP A 59 -2.49 6.61 -19.98
C ASP A 59 -2.06 5.50 -18.99
N PHE A 60 -3.00 4.95 -18.23
CA PHE A 60 -2.79 3.80 -17.35
C PHE A 60 -3.52 2.55 -17.83
N GLU A 61 -3.04 1.39 -17.38
CA GLU A 61 -3.73 0.11 -17.47
C GLU A 61 -3.97 -0.44 -16.06
N LEU A 62 -5.13 -1.07 -15.86
CA LEU A 62 -5.58 -1.66 -14.61
C LEU A 62 -5.81 -3.16 -14.78
N CYS A 63 -5.48 -3.94 -13.75
CA CYS A 63 -5.60 -5.40 -13.77
C CYS A 63 -6.96 -5.87 -13.21
N LEU A 64 -7.73 -6.60 -14.02
CA LEU A 64 -8.99 -7.24 -13.62
C LEU A 64 -8.87 -8.76 -13.71
N VAL A 65 -9.62 -9.45 -12.86
CA VAL A 65 -9.73 -10.92 -12.86
C VAL A 65 -11.14 -11.35 -13.26
N TYR A 66 -11.23 -12.49 -13.95
CA TYR A 66 -12.47 -13.16 -14.27
C TYR A 66 -12.68 -14.38 -13.37
N ARG A 67 -13.85 -14.47 -12.72
CA ARG A 67 -14.19 -15.58 -11.81
C ARG A 67 -15.24 -16.49 -12.44
N PRO A 68 -14.87 -17.71 -12.90
CA PRO A 68 -15.81 -18.61 -13.59
C PRO A 68 -17.03 -18.99 -12.76
N LYS A 69 -16.87 -19.09 -11.44
CA LYS A 69 -17.96 -19.43 -10.51
C LYS A 69 -19.15 -18.46 -10.59
N TYR A 70 -18.89 -17.19 -10.86
CA TYR A 70 -19.90 -16.13 -10.87
C TYR A 70 -20.14 -15.55 -12.27
N ASP A 71 -19.35 -15.95 -13.26
CA ASP A 71 -19.30 -15.33 -14.60
C ASP A 71 -19.18 -13.80 -14.50
N ASP A 72 -18.20 -13.33 -13.73
CA ASP A 72 -18.01 -11.91 -13.45
C ASP A 72 -16.56 -11.43 -13.56
N TRP A 73 -16.42 -10.13 -13.77
CA TRP A 73 -15.16 -9.41 -13.77
C TRP A 73 -15.13 -8.46 -12.58
N SER A 74 -14.09 -8.56 -11.76
CA SER A 74 -13.90 -7.72 -10.57
C SER A 74 -12.43 -7.37 -10.37
N TRP A 75 -12.17 -6.54 -9.35
CA TRP A 75 -10.83 -6.40 -8.79
C TRP A 75 -10.39 -7.70 -8.09
N PRO A 76 -9.09 -8.00 -8.07
CA PRO A 76 -8.57 -9.13 -7.30
C PRO A 76 -8.71 -8.88 -5.79
N LYS A 77 -9.28 -9.86 -5.07
CA LYS A 77 -9.59 -9.77 -3.64
C LYS A 77 -10.10 -11.09 -3.07
N GLY A 78 -9.68 -11.40 -1.85
CA GLY A 78 -10.21 -12.53 -1.09
C GLY A 78 -10.25 -12.29 0.41
N LYS A 79 -10.52 -13.36 1.15
CA LYS A 79 -10.83 -13.28 2.58
C LYS A 79 -9.55 -13.29 3.39
N ASN A 80 -9.57 -12.61 4.53
CA ASN A 80 -8.48 -12.73 5.48
C ASN A 80 -8.37 -14.18 5.97
N GLU A 81 -7.14 -14.70 6.02
CA GLU A 81 -6.83 -15.90 6.76
C GLU A 81 -6.85 -15.63 8.28
N LEU A 82 -6.82 -16.70 9.08
CA LEU A 82 -6.77 -16.57 10.53
C LEU A 82 -5.48 -15.84 10.94
N ASN A 83 -5.62 -14.82 11.79
CA ASN A 83 -4.52 -13.98 12.26
C ASN A 83 -3.77 -13.25 11.12
N GLU A 84 -4.48 -12.93 10.04
CA GLU A 84 -3.98 -12.16 8.90
C GLU A 84 -4.54 -10.74 8.90
N SER A 85 -3.67 -9.75 8.68
CA SER A 85 -4.10 -8.36 8.53
C SER A 85 -4.62 -8.11 7.12
N HIS A 86 -5.54 -7.14 6.95
CA HIS A 86 -6.04 -6.79 5.62
C HIS A 86 -4.95 -6.43 4.62
N ARG A 87 -3.86 -5.78 5.06
CA ARG A 87 -2.75 -5.42 4.17
C ARG A 87 -2.00 -6.65 3.65
N HIS A 88 -1.84 -7.65 4.51
CA HIS A 88 -1.18 -8.89 4.14
C HIS A 88 -2.08 -9.69 3.21
N THR A 89 -3.37 -9.82 3.56
CA THR A 89 -4.41 -10.39 2.70
C THR A 89 -4.42 -9.73 1.33
N ALA A 90 -4.39 -8.39 1.26
CA ALA A 90 -4.44 -7.67 -0.01
C ALA A 90 -3.29 -8.06 -0.96
N VAL A 91 -2.06 -8.13 -0.43
CA VAL A 91 -0.88 -8.51 -1.23
C VAL A 91 -0.91 -9.99 -1.60
N ARG A 92 -1.29 -10.86 -0.66
CA ARG A 92 -1.41 -12.31 -0.89
C ARG A 92 -2.44 -12.58 -1.97
N GLU A 93 -3.69 -12.19 -1.76
CA GLU A 93 -4.82 -12.41 -2.67
C GLU A 93 -4.56 -11.88 -4.08
N VAL A 94 -3.97 -10.70 -4.19
CA VAL A 94 -3.58 -10.15 -5.50
C VAL A 94 -2.52 -11.02 -6.18
N GLY A 95 -1.53 -11.50 -5.44
CA GLY A 95 -0.53 -12.43 -5.97
C GLY A 95 -1.13 -13.78 -6.35
N GLU A 96 -2.05 -14.32 -5.56
CA GLU A 96 -2.72 -15.60 -5.81
C GLU A 96 -3.60 -15.52 -7.07
N GLU A 97 -4.46 -14.51 -7.16
CA GLU A 97 -5.45 -14.39 -8.23
C GLU A 97 -4.87 -13.88 -9.56
N THR A 98 -3.82 -13.05 -9.52
CA THR A 98 -3.27 -12.44 -10.74
C THR A 98 -1.92 -12.99 -11.19
N GLY A 99 -1.19 -13.66 -10.28
CA GLY A 99 0.19 -14.07 -10.48
C GLY A 99 1.21 -12.94 -10.44
N TYR A 100 0.79 -11.68 -10.26
CA TYR A 100 1.70 -10.54 -10.17
C TYR A 100 2.21 -10.31 -8.76
N SER A 101 3.51 -10.07 -8.63
CA SER A 101 4.09 -9.56 -7.40
C SER A 101 3.87 -8.05 -7.31
N VAL A 102 3.33 -7.60 -6.17
CA VAL A 102 2.95 -6.19 -5.96
C VAL A 102 3.46 -5.63 -4.64
N THR A 103 3.59 -4.32 -4.57
CA THR A 103 3.75 -3.54 -3.33
C THR A 103 2.54 -2.66 -3.07
N LEU A 104 2.17 -2.49 -1.80
CA LEU A 104 1.10 -1.59 -1.41
C LEU A 104 1.48 -0.11 -1.61
N GLY A 105 0.45 0.66 -1.95
CA GLY A 105 0.40 2.12 -1.98
C GLY A 105 -0.71 2.67 -1.10
N PRO A 106 -1.21 3.88 -1.39
CA PRO A 106 -2.31 4.46 -0.66
C PRO A 106 -3.56 3.57 -0.62
N HIS A 107 -4.24 3.56 0.53
CA HIS A 107 -5.57 2.94 0.65
C HIS A 107 -6.58 3.64 -0.28
N ILE A 108 -7.41 2.88 -0.99
CA ILE A 108 -8.41 3.38 -1.95
C ILE A 108 -9.76 3.59 -1.26
N ALA A 109 -10.37 2.49 -0.81
CA ALA A 109 -11.74 2.47 -0.34
C ALA A 109 -12.00 1.28 0.57
N LYS A 110 -13.09 1.38 1.34
CA LYS A 110 -13.68 0.28 2.11
C LYS A 110 -15.11 0.07 1.61
N ILE A 111 -15.41 -1.14 1.16
CA ILE A 111 -16.72 -1.55 0.66
C ILE A 111 -17.35 -2.54 1.63
N GLU A 112 -18.65 -2.40 1.89
CA GLU A 112 -19.42 -3.33 2.72
C GLU A 112 -20.72 -3.73 1.99
N TYR A 113 -21.03 -5.02 1.95
CA TYR A 113 -22.30 -5.53 1.43
C TYR A 113 -22.70 -6.86 2.11
N PRO A 114 -24.00 -7.20 2.18
CA PRO A 114 -24.46 -8.50 2.65
C PRO A 114 -23.80 -9.65 1.89
N LEU A 115 -23.25 -10.64 2.57
CA LEU A 115 -22.44 -11.70 1.95
C LEU A 115 -23.22 -12.48 0.88
N ASP A 116 -24.53 -12.62 1.04
CA ASP A 116 -25.42 -13.28 0.08
C ASP A 116 -25.65 -12.46 -1.21
N HIS A 117 -25.16 -11.21 -1.27
CA HIS A 117 -25.11 -10.41 -2.49
C HIS A 117 -23.86 -10.70 -3.35
N GLU A 118 -22.88 -11.49 -2.89
CA GLU A 118 -21.69 -11.84 -3.66
C GLU A 118 -22.06 -12.49 -5.01
N GLY A 119 -21.54 -11.92 -6.10
CA GLY A 119 -21.78 -12.42 -7.47
C GLY A 119 -23.14 -12.03 -8.05
N LYS A 120 -24.01 -11.33 -7.31
CA LYS A 120 -25.28 -10.82 -7.83
C LYS A 120 -25.10 -9.41 -8.39
N LYS A 121 -25.59 -9.18 -9.61
CA LYS A 121 -25.64 -7.82 -10.20
C LYS A 121 -26.64 -6.97 -9.41
N SER A 122 -26.23 -5.75 -9.04
CA SER A 122 -27.13 -4.76 -8.45
C SER A 122 -28.31 -4.48 -9.39
N SER A 123 -29.52 -4.91 -9.00
CA SER A 123 -30.74 -4.49 -9.69
C SER A 123 -31.21 -3.18 -9.09
N LYS A 124 -31.33 -2.12 -9.92
CA LYS A 124 -31.84 -0.79 -9.51
C LYS A 124 -33.24 -0.82 -8.88
N ASN A 125 -33.95 -1.96 -8.91
CA ASN A 125 -35.30 -2.13 -8.39
C ASN A 125 -35.39 -2.80 -7.01
N ASN A 126 -34.28 -3.16 -6.35
CA ASN A 126 -34.32 -3.87 -5.06
C ASN A 126 -34.02 -3.00 -3.83
N ALA A 127 -33.93 -1.67 -3.97
CA ALA A 127 -33.68 -0.76 -2.86
C ALA A 127 -34.82 -0.69 -1.82
N SER A 128 -35.99 -1.31 -2.08
CA SER A 128 -37.17 -1.19 -1.21
C SER A 128 -37.68 -2.51 -0.60
N ASN A 129 -36.97 -3.63 -0.75
CA ASN A 129 -37.34 -4.89 -0.10
C ASN A 129 -36.12 -5.56 0.54
N SER A 130 -35.45 -4.85 1.46
CA SER A 130 -34.75 -5.54 2.55
C SER A 130 -35.82 -6.24 3.38
N SER A 131 -36.13 -7.49 3.00
CA SER A 131 -37.04 -8.33 3.74
C SER A 131 -36.68 -8.27 5.22
N GLN A 132 -37.64 -7.85 6.04
CA GLN A 132 -37.61 -8.11 7.48
C GLN A 132 -37.05 -9.51 7.69
N ASN A 133 -35.96 -9.59 8.45
CA ASN A 133 -35.26 -10.81 8.79
C ASN A 133 -36.22 -11.70 9.60
N ARG A 134 -37.04 -12.51 8.91
CA ARG A 134 -38.15 -13.28 9.51
C ARG A 134 -37.67 -14.36 10.50
N ASN A 135 -36.37 -14.65 10.53
CA ASN A 135 -35.82 -15.79 11.28
C ASN A 135 -34.80 -15.43 12.36
N GLY A 136 -34.57 -14.14 12.66
CA GLY A 136 -33.63 -13.73 13.72
C GLY A 136 -32.18 -14.19 13.51
N GLN A 137 -31.80 -14.55 12.28
CA GLN A 137 -30.44 -14.96 11.93
C GLN A 137 -29.52 -13.73 11.86
N PRO A 138 -28.26 -13.83 12.32
CA PRO A 138 -27.31 -12.73 12.21
C PRO A 138 -27.07 -12.36 10.74
N GLU A 139 -27.11 -11.06 10.45
CA GLU A 139 -26.69 -10.55 9.15
C GLU A 139 -25.17 -10.69 9.01
N VAL A 140 -24.72 -11.34 7.94
CA VAL A 140 -23.30 -11.52 7.64
C VAL A 140 -22.90 -10.50 6.57
N ILE A 141 -22.07 -9.53 6.94
CA ILE A 141 -21.56 -8.49 6.06
C ILE A 141 -20.16 -8.85 5.59
N LYS A 142 -19.91 -8.77 4.28
CA LYS A 142 -18.55 -8.81 3.75
C LYS A 142 -17.98 -7.39 3.73
N ARG A 143 -16.86 -7.18 4.41
CA ARG A 143 -16.11 -5.91 4.43
C ARG A 143 -14.81 -6.08 3.68
N ILE A 144 -14.55 -5.18 2.73
CA ILE A 144 -13.40 -5.28 1.83
C ILE A 144 -12.61 -3.98 1.86
N HIS A 145 -11.32 -4.07 2.11
CA HIS A 145 -10.39 -2.95 1.97
C HIS A 145 -9.59 -3.07 0.67
N TYR A 146 -9.47 -1.97 -0.07
CA TYR A 146 -8.72 -1.91 -1.33
C TYR A 146 -7.55 -0.95 -1.25
N TRP A 147 -6.42 -1.31 -1.86
CA TRP A 147 -5.23 -0.47 -1.98
C TRP A 147 -4.82 -0.23 -3.44
N MET A 148 -4.16 0.90 -3.68
CA MET A 148 -3.38 1.11 -4.90
C MET A 148 -2.16 0.18 -4.85
N MET A 149 -1.83 -0.47 -5.95
CA MET A 149 -0.73 -1.43 -5.98
C MET A 149 0.14 -1.24 -7.23
N ARG A 150 1.46 -1.26 -7.03
CA ARG A 150 2.44 -1.23 -8.12
C ARG A 150 3.11 -2.59 -8.24
N LEU A 151 3.45 -2.97 -9.46
CA LEU A 151 4.24 -4.16 -9.73
C LEU A 151 5.64 -4.04 -9.10
N ILE A 152 6.15 -5.15 -8.59
CA ILE A 152 7.56 -5.29 -8.22
C ILE A 152 8.19 -6.37 -9.10
N ASP A 153 9.47 -6.24 -9.41
CA ASP A 153 10.18 -7.22 -10.23
C ASP A 153 10.42 -8.53 -9.47
N ASN A 154 10.81 -9.58 -10.21
CA ASN A 154 11.01 -10.91 -9.68
C ASN A 154 12.14 -11.00 -8.63
N GLN A 155 13.18 -10.17 -8.74
CA GLN A 155 14.29 -10.15 -7.78
C GLN A 155 13.81 -9.54 -6.45
N SER A 156 13.11 -8.41 -6.52
CA SER A 156 12.48 -7.77 -5.37
C SER A 156 11.45 -8.70 -4.70
N ALA A 157 10.63 -9.38 -5.50
CA ALA A 157 9.66 -10.36 -5.01
C ALA A 157 10.34 -11.56 -4.32
N ALA A 158 11.41 -12.11 -4.90
CA ALA A 158 12.15 -13.24 -4.34
C ALA A 158 12.82 -12.88 -3.01
N LYS A 159 13.44 -11.70 -2.93
CA LYS A 159 14.03 -11.18 -1.68
C LYS A 159 12.98 -10.98 -0.59
N ARG A 160 11.79 -10.48 -0.94
CA ARG A 160 10.70 -10.26 0.01
C ARG A 160 10.10 -11.56 0.56
N LEU A 161 10.11 -12.63 -0.22
CA LEU A 161 9.31 -13.83 0.04
C LEU A 161 9.53 -14.45 1.43
N PRO A 162 10.75 -14.58 1.98
CA PRO A 162 10.95 -15.16 3.32
C PRO A 162 10.30 -14.32 4.43
N ALA A 163 10.34 -12.99 4.32
CA ALA A 163 9.71 -12.09 5.28
C ALA A 163 8.18 -12.02 5.13
N PHE A 164 7.67 -12.11 3.89
CA PHE A 164 6.24 -12.05 3.61
C PHE A 164 5.54 -13.39 3.87
N GLY A 165 6.09 -14.50 3.40
CA GLY A 165 5.45 -15.81 3.40
C GLY A 165 5.03 -16.25 2.00
N PRO A 166 4.53 -17.49 1.86
CA PRO A 166 4.22 -18.08 0.56
C PRO A 166 2.97 -17.46 -0.07
N ILE A 167 2.99 -17.31 -1.39
CA ILE A 167 1.81 -16.94 -2.20
C ILE A 167 1.55 -18.11 -3.16
N LYS A 168 0.36 -18.70 -3.09
CA LYS A 168 0.00 -19.88 -3.89
C LYS A 168 -0.96 -19.47 -5.01
N PRO A 169 -0.61 -19.68 -6.29
CA PRO A 169 -1.51 -19.31 -7.38
C PRO A 169 -2.90 -19.93 -7.24
N ALA A 170 -3.94 -19.13 -7.51
CA ALA A 170 -5.31 -19.57 -7.52
C ALA A 170 -5.53 -20.65 -8.59
N LYS A 171 -6.53 -21.52 -8.38
CA LYS A 171 -6.87 -22.56 -9.34
C LYS A 171 -7.60 -21.96 -10.55
N PRO A 172 -7.51 -22.55 -11.75
CA PRO A 172 -8.28 -22.10 -12.92
C PRO A 172 -9.80 -22.07 -12.73
N THR A 173 -10.32 -22.89 -11.80
CA THR A 173 -11.74 -22.91 -11.43
C THR A 173 -12.16 -21.68 -10.61
N GLU A 174 -11.21 -21.01 -9.98
CA GLU A 174 -11.40 -19.81 -9.18
C GLU A 174 -11.16 -18.57 -10.03
N ILE A 175 -10.01 -18.49 -10.70
CA ILE A 175 -9.67 -17.43 -11.65
C ILE A 175 -9.43 -18.02 -13.03
N GLY A 176 -10.28 -17.64 -13.99
CA GLY A 176 -10.22 -18.14 -15.36
C GLY A 176 -9.42 -17.26 -16.30
N ASN A 177 -9.30 -15.96 -16.01
CA ASN A 177 -8.57 -15.01 -16.86
C ASN A 177 -8.14 -13.76 -16.09
N VAL A 178 -7.09 -13.10 -16.59
CA VAL A 178 -6.53 -11.85 -16.05
C VAL A 178 -6.31 -10.89 -17.23
N LEU A 179 -6.84 -9.68 -17.15
CA LEU A 179 -6.72 -8.67 -18.21
C LEU A 179 -6.17 -7.34 -17.70
N TRP A 180 -5.35 -6.71 -18.52
CA TRP A 180 -4.98 -5.31 -18.39
C TRP A 180 -5.85 -4.47 -19.31
N LEU A 181 -6.54 -3.47 -18.75
CA LEU A 181 -7.48 -2.61 -19.47
C LEU A 181 -7.26 -1.15 -19.09
N THR A 182 -7.53 -0.21 -20.00
CA THR A 182 -7.56 1.21 -19.61
C THR A 182 -8.71 1.47 -18.63
N PRO A 183 -8.69 2.52 -17.79
CA PRO A 183 -9.79 2.81 -16.88
C PRO A 183 -11.16 2.91 -17.56
N SER A 184 -11.22 3.50 -18.76
CA SER A 184 -12.46 3.56 -19.57
C SER A 184 -12.98 2.17 -19.95
N GLN A 185 -12.09 1.24 -20.28
CA GLN A 185 -12.43 -0.14 -20.63
C GLN A 185 -12.80 -0.95 -19.37
N ALA A 186 -12.03 -0.81 -18.30
CA ALA A 186 -12.27 -1.44 -17.01
C ALA A 186 -13.67 -1.10 -16.49
N ARG A 187 -14.08 0.18 -16.51
CA ARG A 187 -15.42 0.61 -16.09
C ARG A 187 -16.55 -0.16 -16.79
N LYS A 188 -16.40 -0.39 -18.10
CA LYS A 188 -17.37 -1.13 -18.93
C LYS A 188 -17.33 -2.64 -18.64
N LYS A 189 -16.16 -3.16 -18.30
CA LYS A 189 -15.92 -4.59 -18.07
C LYS A 189 -16.36 -5.06 -16.68
N LEU A 190 -16.15 -4.24 -15.65
CA LEU A 190 -16.52 -4.54 -14.27
C LEU A 190 -18.00 -4.91 -14.19
N THR A 191 -18.31 -6.01 -13.50
CA THR A 191 -19.68 -6.52 -13.39
C THR A 191 -20.49 -5.77 -12.33
N HIS A 192 -19.86 -5.45 -11.19
CA HIS A 192 -20.55 -4.92 -10.00
C HIS A 192 -20.39 -3.41 -9.86
N ASP A 193 -21.45 -2.76 -9.36
CA ASP A 193 -21.43 -1.31 -9.08
C ASP A 193 -20.41 -0.95 -8.00
N SER A 194 -20.27 -1.79 -6.97
CA SER A 194 -19.29 -1.60 -5.91
C SER A 194 -17.84 -1.58 -6.41
N ASP A 195 -17.50 -2.37 -7.42
CA ASP A 195 -16.16 -2.33 -8.03
C ASP A 195 -15.96 -1.04 -8.85
N ARG A 196 -17.03 -0.47 -9.43
CA ARG A 196 -16.98 0.84 -10.10
C ARG A 196 -16.81 1.98 -9.12
N GLU A 197 -17.39 1.88 -7.92
CA GLU A 197 -17.14 2.84 -6.83
C GLU A 197 -15.65 2.82 -6.40
N VAL A 198 -15.03 1.64 -6.33
CA VAL A 198 -13.58 1.53 -6.07
C VAL A 198 -12.77 2.14 -7.20
N LEU A 199 -13.20 1.96 -8.46
CA LEU A 199 -12.57 2.62 -9.61
C LEU A 199 -12.65 4.15 -9.52
N ASP A 200 -13.81 4.70 -9.14
CA ASP A 200 -14.00 6.14 -8.97
C ASP A 200 -13.05 6.71 -7.90
N ALA A 201 -12.96 6.05 -6.74
CA ALA A 201 -12.04 6.45 -5.67
C ALA A 201 -10.56 6.33 -6.08
N PHE A 202 -10.22 5.36 -6.92
CA PHE A 202 -8.89 5.23 -7.48
C PHE A 202 -8.55 6.34 -8.48
N LEU A 203 -9.48 6.68 -9.38
CA LEU A 203 -9.30 7.76 -10.35
C LEU A 203 -9.15 9.12 -9.68
N GLU A 204 -9.90 9.38 -8.60
CA GLU A 204 -9.72 10.59 -7.78
C GLU A 204 -8.27 10.72 -7.29
N LYS A 205 -7.68 9.62 -6.78
CA LYS A 205 -6.27 9.60 -6.36
C LYS A 205 -5.32 9.85 -7.51
N LEU A 206 -5.55 9.24 -8.68
CA LEU A 206 -4.73 9.49 -9.87
C LEU A 206 -4.80 10.97 -10.29
N HIS A 207 -5.99 11.58 -10.31
CA HIS A 207 -6.19 12.99 -10.67
C HIS A 207 -5.52 13.95 -9.68
N GLU A 208 -5.39 13.55 -8.42
CA GLU A 208 -4.61 14.28 -7.41
C GLU A 208 -3.08 14.10 -7.55
N GLY A 209 -2.62 13.37 -8.57
CA GLY A 209 -1.20 13.12 -8.83
C GLY A 209 -0.60 12.05 -7.92
N GLN A 210 -1.42 11.15 -7.37
CA GLN A 210 -0.96 10.09 -6.46
C GLN A 210 -0.54 8.80 -7.20
N SER A 211 -0.35 8.85 -8.52
CA SER A 211 0.08 7.70 -9.33
C SER A 211 1.55 7.33 -9.11
N GLU A 212 2.37 8.28 -8.66
CA GLU A 212 3.78 8.06 -8.36
C GLU A 212 4.03 8.52 -6.94
N TYR A 213 4.32 7.58 -6.06
CA TYR A 213 4.61 7.84 -4.65
C TYR A 213 5.86 7.08 -4.21
N SER A 214 6.45 7.60 -3.14
CA SER A 214 7.48 6.92 -2.36
C SER A 214 6.86 6.43 -1.06
N THR A 215 7.43 5.38 -0.49
CA THR A 215 6.94 4.83 0.78
C THR A 215 8.00 4.97 1.87
N LEU A 216 7.61 5.52 3.01
CA LEU A 216 8.49 5.64 4.18
C LEU A 216 7.83 4.97 5.38
N LEU A 217 8.48 3.93 5.93
CA LEU A 217 8.01 3.16 7.07
C LEU A 217 8.79 3.55 8.32
N LEU A 218 8.13 4.22 9.26
CA LEU A 218 8.73 4.65 10.52
C LEU A 218 8.44 3.60 11.58
N VAL A 219 9.48 2.88 12.01
CA VAL A 219 9.39 1.83 13.02
C VAL A 219 9.84 2.39 14.36
N ARG A 220 9.02 2.25 15.39
CA ARG A 220 9.49 2.44 16.77
C ARG A 220 10.08 1.12 17.25
N HIS A 221 11.27 1.17 17.83
CA HIS A 221 11.93 -0.04 18.35
C HIS A 221 11.00 -0.87 19.26
N GLY A 222 11.21 -2.19 19.27
CA GLY A 222 10.50 -3.15 20.10
C GLY A 222 10.60 -2.86 21.59
N LYS A 223 9.76 -3.52 22.40
CA LYS A 223 9.84 -3.42 23.86
C LYS A 223 11.26 -3.78 24.31
N ALA A 224 11.91 -2.90 25.05
CA ALA A 224 13.29 -3.05 25.51
C ALA A 224 13.40 -3.23 27.01
N GLU A 225 14.53 -3.78 27.44
CA GLU A 225 14.85 -3.92 28.86
C GLU A 225 14.70 -2.59 29.59
N SER A 226 14.29 -2.64 30.86
CA SER A 226 14.08 -1.41 31.62
C SER A 226 15.42 -0.73 31.89
N ARG A 227 15.45 0.61 31.85
CA ARG A 227 16.64 1.39 32.22
C ARG A 227 17.09 1.14 33.66
N LYS A 228 16.16 0.81 34.55
CA LYS A 228 16.43 0.56 35.98
C LYS A 228 17.15 -0.77 36.21
N THR A 229 16.87 -1.78 35.38
CA THR A 229 17.37 -3.14 35.56
C THR A 229 18.60 -3.42 34.70
N TRP A 230 18.75 -2.72 33.58
CA TRP A 230 19.88 -2.88 32.67
C TRP A 230 21.18 -2.36 33.28
N GLN A 231 22.20 -3.22 33.34
CA GLN A 231 23.50 -2.91 33.94
C GLN A 231 24.55 -2.44 32.92
N GLY A 232 24.23 -2.48 31.62
CA GLY A 232 25.11 -2.02 30.55
C GLY A 232 24.85 -0.56 30.14
N SER A 233 25.52 -0.13 29.07
CA SER A 233 25.28 1.19 28.48
C SER A 233 23.91 1.29 27.81
N GLU A 234 23.37 2.50 27.65
CA GLU A 234 22.12 2.73 26.90
C GLU A 234 22.20 2.28 25.43
N ALA A 235 23.39 2.38 24.82
CA ALA A 235 23.62 1.96 23.44
C ALA A 235 23.50 0.44 23.26
N THR A 236 23.84 -0.33 24.29
CA THR A 236 23.82 -1.79 24.27
C THR A 236 22.56 -2.40 24.89
N ARG A 237 21.57 -1.59 25.30
CA ARG A 237 20.33 -2.08 25.92
C ARG A 237 19.46 -2.81 24.88
N PRO A 238 19.17 -4.12 25.07
CA PRO A 238 18.50 -4.94 24.08
C PRO A 238 16.97 -4.84 24.14
N ILE A 239 16.30 -5.38 23.12
CA ILE A 239 14.88 -5.71 23.20
C ILE A 239 14.63 -6.88 24.16
N THR A 240 13.45 -6.93 24.77
CA THR A 240 13.03 -8.09 25.58
C THR A 240 12.58 -9.25 24.68
N PRO A 241 12.40 -10.48 25.20
CA PRO A 241 11.85 -11.59 24.41
C PRO A 241 10.49 -11.28 23.75
N LEU A 242 9.60 -10.59 24.47
CA LEU A 242 8.33 -10.11 23.89
C LEU A 242 8.55 -9.02 22.83
N GLY A 243 9.57 -8.18 23.02
CA GLY A 243 9.99 -7.21 22.01
C GLY A 243 10.47 -7.89 20.73
N ALA A 244 11.23 -8.98 20.84
CA ALA A 244 11.70 -9.78 19.72
C ALA A 244 10.53 -10.45 18.99
N ALA A 245 9.60 -11.09 19.71
CA ALA A 245 8.41 -11.68 19.11
C ALA A 245 7.55 -10.65 18.34
N ALA A 246 7.32 -9.48 18.93
CA ALA A 246 6.61 -8.40 18.26
C ALA A 246 7.35 -7.86 17.03
N SER A 247 8.69 -7.76 17.10
CA SER A 247 9.52 -7.30 15.98
C SER A 247 9.51 -8.30 14.82
N TYR A 248 9.59 -9.60 15.12
CA TYR A 248 9.45 -10.65 14.13
C TYR A 248 8.07 -10.61 13.45
N ALA A 249 6.99 -10.53 14.24
CA ALA A 249 5.63 -10.40 13.72
C ALA A 249 5.39 -9.11 12.93
N LEU A 250 6.13 -8.03 13.19
CA LEU A 250 6.06 -6.81 12.41
C LEU A 250 6.67 -6.98 11.01
N GLY A 251 7.69 -7.83 10.86
CA GLY A 251 8.41 -8.05 9.59
C GLY A 251 7.50 -8.39 8.43
N ARG A 252 6.51 -9.28 8.63
CA ARG A 252 5.53 -9.64 7.59
C ARG A 252 4.66 -8.47 7.14
N GLU A 253 4.40 -7.52 8.03
CA GLU A 253 3.59 -6.34 7.74
C GLU A 253 4.43 -5.30 6.98
N LEU A 254 5.72 -5.15 7.31
CA LEU A 254 6.66 -4.30 6.57
C LEU A 254 6.87 -4.83 5.15
N ALA A 255 6.93 -6.16 4.98
CA ALA A 255 7.10 -6.81 3.69
C ALA A 255 6.00 -6.44 2.68
N CYS A 256 4.79 -6.10 3.12
CA CYS A 256 3.68 -5.68 2.25
C CYS A 256 4.02 -4.43 1.39
N TYR A 257 5.00 -3.64 1.83
CA TYR A 257 5.46 -2.40 1.16
C TYR A 257 6.81 -2.56 0.45
N ALA A 258 7.29 -3.80 0.34
CA ALA A 258 8.50 -4.22 -0.37
C ALA A 258 9.68 -3.22 -0.25
N PRO A 259 10.12 -2.86 0.98
CA PRO A 259 11.19 -1.90 1.15
C PRO A 259 12.49 -2.38 0.52
N ASP A 260 13.24 -1.44 -0.03
CA ASP A 260 14.53 -1.66 -0.69
C ASP A 260 15.71 -1.13 0.13
N LYS A 261 15.42 -0.35 1.19
CA LYS A 261 16.41 0.27 2.06
C LYS A 261 15.97 0.21 3.52
N ILE A 262 16.95 -0.04 4.41
CA ILE A 262 16.76 -0.01 5.86
C ILE A 262 17.77 0.96 6.48
N ILE A 263 17.27 1.89 7.29
CA ILE A 263 18.06 2.81 8.11
C ILE A 263 17.70 2.58 9.58
N SER A 264 18.68 2.65 10.48
CA SER A 264 18.43 2.50 11.91
C SER A 264 19.38 3.34 12.74
N SER A 265 18.93 3.72 13.93
CA SER A 265 19.89 4.12 14.98
C SER A 265 20.81 2.92 15.30
N PRO A 266 22.12 3.14 15.53
CA PRO A 266 23.07 2.06 15.85
C PRO A 266 22.83 1.40 17.22
N TRP A 267 21.95 1.95 18.05
CA TRP A 267 21.65 1.36 19.35
C TRP A 267 20.96 -0.01 19.23
N LYS A 268 21.42 -0.95 20.04
CA LYS A 268 21.11 -2.38 19.95
C LYS A 268 19.62 -2.66 19.79
N ARG A 269 18.75 -2.07 20.62
CA ARG A 269 17.30 -2.24 20.52
C ARG A 269 16.69 -1.85 19.16
N CYS A 270 17.25 -0.88 18.44
CA CYS A 270 16.76 -0.49 17.11
C CYS A 270 17.24 -1.48 16.04
N LEU A 271 18.48 -1.96 16.14
CA LEU A 271 19.01 -3.00 15.26
C LEU A 271 18.22 -4.31 15.44
N GLU A 272 18.12 -4.82 16.67
CA GLU A 272 17.39 -6.06 16.99
C GLU A 272 15.90 -6.02 16.59
N THR A 273 15.31 -4.83 16.49
CA THR A 273 13.92 -4.70 16.00
C THR A 273 13.79 -5.02 14.51
N LEU A 274 14.83 -4.77 13.72
CA LEU A 274 14.81 -4.96 12.27
C LEU A 274 15.68 -6.14 11.80
N ASP A 275 16.53 -6.71 12.64
CA ASP A 275 17.50 -7.74 12.26
C ASP A 275 16.85 -8.93 11.54
N ALA A 276 15.77 -9.50 12.08
CA ALA A 276 15.08 -10.63 11.44
C ALA A 276 14.51 -10.24 10.06
N PHE A 277 13.85 -9.08 9.98
CA PHE A 277 13.29 -8.58 8.73
C PHE A 277 14.37 -8.29 7.68
N ALA A 278 15.50 -7.70 8.11
CA ALA A 278 16.64 -7.39 7.25
C ALA A 278 17.27 -8.67 6.69
N ASN A 279 17.47 -9.68 7.54
CA ASN A 279 17.94 -11.00 7.13
C ASN A 279 17.00 -11.66 6.12
N ASP A 280 15.70 -11.75 6.47
CA ASP A 280 14.69 -12.41 5.65
C ASP A 280 14.45 -11.70 4.31
N SER A 281 14.71 -10.38 4.26
CA SER A 281 14.61 -9.57 3.04
C SER A 281 15.93 -9.44 2.28
N SER A 282 17.02 -10.03 2.77
CA SER A 282 18.38 -9.85 2.22
C SER A 282 18.79 -8.37 2.05
N LEU A 283 18.49 -7.56 3.07
CA LEU A 283 18.80 -6.12 3.13
C LEU A 283 19.82 -5.83 4.23
N SER A 284 20.73 -4.90 3.97
CA SER A 284 21.65 -4.37 4.99
C SER A 284 21.02 -3.22 5.75
N ILE A 285 21.31 -3.11 7.05
CA ILE A 285 20.90 -1.98 7.87
C ILE A 285 21.96 -0.87 7.79
N GLU A 286 21.61 0.27 7.20
CA GLU A 286 22.41 1.50 7.26
C GLU A 286 22.28 2.13 8.65
N GLN A 287 23.40 2.23 9.38
CA GLN A 287 23.40 2.76 10.73
C GLN A 287 23.71 4.27 10.72
N ALA A 288 22.80 5.07 11.29
CA ALA A 288 22.96 6.52 11.40
C ALA A 288 23.10 6.96 12.85
N ALA A 289 24.30 7.38 13.25
CA ALA A 289 24.62 7.79 14.63
C ALA A 289 23.81 9.02 15.08
N GLU A 290 23.43 9.86 14.12
CA GLU A 290 22.60 11.04 14.31
C GLU A 290 21.17 10.72 14.77
N LEU A 291 20.72 9.47 14.60
CA LEU A 291 19.40 9.00 15.01
C LEU A 291 19.36 8.48 16.46
N THR A 292 20.48 8.52 17.20
CA THR A 292 20.51 8.14 18.63
C THR A 292 19.79 9.15 19.53
N GLU A 293 19.33 8.73 20.71
CA GLU A 293 18.72 9.68 21.67
C GLU A 293 19.74 10.74 22.11
N ASP A 294 20.99 10.35 22.38
CA ASP A 294 22.05 11.26 22.84
C ASP A 294 22.41 12.33 21.79
N HIS A 295 22.48 11.96 20.51
CA HIS A 295 22.72 12.94 19.46
C HIS A 295 21.52 13.85 19.26
N HIS A 296 20.30 13.29 19.29
CA HIS A 296 19.07 14.06 19.16
C HIS A 296 18.90 15.09 20.28
N GLU A 297 19.20 14.73 21.52
CA GLU A 297 19.15 15.64 22.66
C GLU A 297 20.11 16.83 22.48
N LYS A 298 21.32 16.58 21.97
CA LYS A 298 22.35 17.62 21.76
C LYS A 298 22.16 18.42 20.47
N LYS A 299 21.69 17.79 19.40
CA LYS A 299 21.65 18.32 18.03
C LYS A 299 20.36 17.93 17.29
N PRO A 300 19.16 18.31 17.79
CA PRO A 300 17.89 17.86 17.23
C PRO A 300 17.68 18.27 15.77
N LYS A 301 18.21 19.43 15.35
CA LYS A 301 18.16 19.88 13.94
C LYS A 301 18.98 18.98 13.01
N SER A 302 20.13 18.47 13.47
CA SER A 302 20.96 17.55 12.70
C SER A 302 20.28 16.20 12.53
N THR A 303 19.69 15.65 13.61
CA THR A 303 18.85 14.44 13.54
C THR A 303 17.70 14.61 12.54
N LEU A 304 16.96 15.74 12.63
CA LEU A 304 15.87 16.01 11.70
C LEU A 304 16.36 16.09 10.25
N SER A 305 17.55 16.66 10.02
CA SER A 305 18.12 16.76 8.67
C SER A 305 18.34 15.38 8.04
N VAL A 306 18.78 14.37 8.80
CA VAL A 306 18.91 12.99 8.29
C VAL A 306 17.56 12.45 7.79
N LEU A 307 16.50 12.65 8.56
CA LEU A 307 15.16 12.16 8.23
C LEU A 307 14.53 12.90 7.04
N VAL A 308 14.75 14.21 6.95
CA VAL A 308 14.29 15.02 5.81
C VAL A 308 15.08 14.70 4.55
N ASN A 309 16.40 14.48 4.67
CA ASN A 309 17.24 14.09 3.54
C ASN A 309 16.81 12.74 2.97
N GLU A 310 16.33 11.81 3.80
CA GLU A 310 15.80 10.54 3.29
C GLU A 310 14.52 10.72 2.48
N ILE A 311 13.61 11.63 2.89
CA ILE A 311 12.45 11.99 2.04
C ILE A 311 12.91 12.56 0.68
N GLN A 312 13.96 13.38 0.67
CA GLN A 312 14.53 13.91 -0.57
C GLN A 312 15.28 12.85 -1.40
N ASN A 313 15.89 11.86 -0.76
CA ASN A 313 16.53 10.73 -1.45
C ASN A 313 15.47 9.91 -2.18
N LEU A 314 14.37 9.58 -1.50
CA LEU A 314 13.22 8.90 -2.09
C LEU A 314 12.69 9.68 -3.31
N GLU A 315 12.58 11.00 -3.22
CA GLU A 315 12.16 11.85 -4.35
C GLU A 315 13.12 11.74 -5.54
N ARG A 316 14.43 11.87 -5.31
CA ARG A 316 15.46 11.76 -6.35
C ARG A 316 15.47 10.38 -6.99
N ASN A 317 15.27 9.34 -6.21
CA ASN A 317 15.20 7.97 -6.70
C ASN A 317 13.94 7.73 -7.55
N ALA A 318 12.78 8.29 -7.17
CA ALA A 318 11.55 8.20 -7.95
C ALA A 318 11.70 8.80 -9.37
N GLN A 319 12.43 9.91 -9.50
CA GLN A 319 12.68 10.54 -10.81
C GLN A 319 13.58 9.68 -11.71
N ASN A 320 14.49 8.90 -11.11
CA ASN A 320 15.40 8.00 -11.82
C ASN A 320 14.85 6.56 -11.98
N ALA A 321 13.71 6.25 -11.35
CA ALA A 321 13.10 4.92 -11.35
C ALA A 321 12.61 4.45 -12.73
N SER A 322 12.57 5.33 -13.74
CA SER A 322 12.39 4.90 -15.14
C SER A 322 13.54 4.00 -15.64
N VAL A 323 14.66 3.92 -14.90
CA VAL A 323 15.86 3.14 -15.23
C VAL A 323 16.13 2.02 -14.20
N THR A 324 15.66 2.16 -12.96
CA THR A 324 15.89 1.19 -11.88
C THR A 324 14.57 0.63 -11.39
N ASN A 325 14.42 -0.70 -11.35
CA ASN A 325 13.24 -1.41 -10.85
C ASN A 325 13.08 -1.30 -9.32
N ASN A 326 13.27 -0.11 -8.75
CA ASN A 326 13.26 0.09 -7.32
C ASN A 326 11.85 0.44 -6.82
N THR A 327 11.44 -0.14 -5.69
CA THR A 327 10.12 0.13 -5.09
C THR A 327 10.05 1.52 -4.46
N ASN A 328 11.22 2.12 -4.23
CA ASN A 328 11.42 3.43 -3.64
C ASN A 328 10.75 3.51 -2.26
N SER A 329 11.15 2.56 -1.41
CA SER A 329 10.52 2.28 -0.14
C SER A 329 11.58 2.05 0.95
N THR A 330 11.56 2.89 1.99
CA THR A 330 12.57 2.86 3.07
C THR A 330 11.94 2.58 4.43
N VAL A 331 12.55 1.70 5.20
CA VAL A 331 12.24 1.48 6.63
C VAL A 331 13.24 2.26 7.48
N ILE A 332 12.78 3.00 8.49
CA ILE A 332 13.63 3.67 9.48
C ILE A 332 13.23 3.27 10.90
N CYS A 333 14.14 2.65 11.67
CA CYS A 333 13.92 2.40 13.10
C CYS A 333 14.39 3.58 13.96
N LEU A 334 13.52 4.07 14.85
CA LEU A 334 13.70 5.30 15.61
C LEU A 334 13.38 5.13 17.10
N HIS A 335 13.91 6.08 17.89
CA HIS A 335 13.56 6.26 19.29
C HIS A 335 12.38 7.21 19.46
N ARG A 336 11.64 7.06 20.56
CA ARG A 336 10.48 7.90 20.90
C ARG A 336 10.72 9.42 20.80
N PRO A 337 11.80 10.02 21.36
CA PRO A 337 11.99 11.47 21.25
C PRO A 337 12.26 11.93 19.81
N VAL A 338 13.02 11.14 19.04
CA VAL A 338 13.30 11.41 17.61
C VAL A 338 12.00 11.38 16.80
N ILE A 339 11.14 10.38 17.06
CA ILE A 339 9.80 10.27 16.45
C ILE A 339 8.97 11.54 16.72
N GLY A 340 9.01 12.08 17.94
CA GLY A 340 8.31 13.31 18.30
C GLY A 340 8.73 14.48 17.40
N THR A 341 10.03 14.77 17.32
CA THR A 341 10.55 15.84 16.45
C THR A 341 10.21 15.61 14.99
N PHE A 342 10.27 14.37 14.50
CA PHE A 342 9.94 14.11 13.11
C PHE A 342 8.45 14.25 12.84
N PHE A 343 7.58 13.80 13.74
CA PHE A 343 6.13 13.98 13.61
C PHE A 343 5.74 15.45 13.57
N ASP A 344 6.46 16.32 14.30
CA ASP A 344 6.26 17.77 14.23
C ASP A 344 6.52 18.30 12.82
N TYR A 345 7.61 17.87 12.18
CA TYR A 345 7.92 18.17 10.78
C TYR A 345 6.86 17.59 9.82
N LEU A 346 6.54 16.29 9.97
CA LEU A 346 5.61 15.59 9.08
C LEU A 346 4.22 16.26 9.09
N ARG A 347 3.72 16.69 10.26
CA ARG A 347 2.44 17.42 10.35
C ARG A 347 2.45 18.74 9.57
N GLY A 348 3.62 19.34 9.31
CA GLY A 348 3.79 20.51 8.45
C GLY A 348 3.54 20.21 6.98
N ILE A 349 3.95 19.02 6.52
CA ILE A 349 3.85 18.59 5.12
C ILE A 349 2.66 17.65 4.83
N THR A 350 1.92 17.24 5.85
CA THR A 350 0.69 16.44 5.72
C THR A 350 -0.55 17.29 5.41
N LYS A 351 -1.33 16.85 4.42
CA LYS A 351 -2.75 17.24 4.20
C LYS A 351 -3.51 15.98 3.78
N PRO A 352 -4.75 15.70 4.22
CA PRO A 352 -5.73 16.48 5.00
C PRO A 352 -5.56 16.42 6.55
N ARG A 353 -6.42 17.16 7.28
CA ARG A 353 -6.41 17.23 8.77
C ARG A 353 -6.56 15.85 9.44
N ALA A 354 -7.28 14.91 8.84
CA ALA A 354 -7.47 13.56 9.39
C ALA A 354 -6.13 12.83 9.59
N HIS A 355 -5.22 12.90 8.62
CA HIS A 355 -3.89 12.28 8.69
C HIS A 355 -3.04 12.89 9.83
N LYS A 356 -3.21 14.19 10.12
CA LYS A 356 -2.53 14.83 11.26
C LYS A 356 -2.95 14.25 12.62
N ARG A 357 -4.12 13.60 12.72
CA ARG A 357 -4.56 12.93 13.96
C ARG A 357 -3.83 11.60 14.19
N ILE A 358 -3.38 10.94 13.12
CA ILE A 358 -2.57 9.72 13.21
C ILE A 358 -1.17 10.06 13.74
N LEU A 359 -0.59 11.16 13.26
CA LEU A 359 0.65 11.74 13.76
C LEU A 359 0.42 12.42 15.12
N SER A 360 0.29 11.62 16.18
CA SER A 360 0.02 12.10 17.54
C SER A 360 0.95 13.24 17.94
N GLN A 361 0.40 14.25 18.62
CA GLN A 361 1.18 15.34 19.24
C GLN A 361 1.67 14.98 20.65
N LYS A 362 1.16 13.88 21.21
CA LYS A 362 1.45 13.46 22.59
C LYS A 362 2.29 12.20 22.59
N SER A 363 3.36 12.23 23.38
CA SER A 363 4.11 11.04 23.77
C SER A 363 3.15 9.99 24.36
N PRO A 364 3.28 8.69 24.03
CA PRO A 364 4.44 8.08 23.36
C PRO A 364 4.43 8.13 21.82
N TYR A 365 3.57 8.94 21.19
CA TYR A 365 3.38 9.14 19.75
C TYR A 365 2.83 7.91 19.00
N MET A 366 3.44 6.75 19.20
CA MET A 366 3.04 5.44 18.70
C MET A 366 3.54 4.32 19.62
N PRO A 367 2.89 3.13 19.69
CA PRO A 367 3.33 2.00 20.51
C PRO A 367 4.75 1.49 20.19
N THR A 368 5.43 0.85 21.15
CA THR A 368 6.71 0.14 20.86
C THR A 368 6.48 -1.04 19.91
N GLY A 369 7.44 -1.32 19.04
CA GLY A 369 7.33 -2.44 18.09
C GLY A 369 6.21 -2.26 17.07
N SER A 370 5.82 -1.01 16.79
CA SER A 370 4.83 -0.67 15.76
C SER A 370 5.47 0.16 14.66
N ALA A 371 4.79 0.31 13.53
CA ALA A 371 5.20 1.17 12.46
C ALA A 371 4.10 2.17 12.05
N ILE A 372 4.52 3.28 11.45
CA ILE A 372 3.66 4.16 10.65
C ILE A 372 4.19 4.14 9.23
N VAL A 373 3.30 3.89 8.28
CA VAL A 373 3.62 3.95 6.85
C VAL A 373 3.14 5.28 6.31
N LEU A 374 3.98 5.92 5.52
CA LEU A 374 3.73 7.20 4.86
C LEU A 374 3.86 7.00 3.36
N HIS A 375 2.81 7.36 2.62
CA HIS A 375 2.91 7.52 1.18
C HIS A 375 3.13 8.99 0.87
N ILE A 376 4.22 9.27 0.14
CA ILE A 376 4.72 10.62 -0.09
C ILE A 376 4.78 10.87 -1.59
N ILE A 377 4.17 11.97 -2.02
CA ILE A 377 4.36 12.51 -3.38
C ILE A 377 5.27 13.72 -3.30
N ASN A 378 5.96 13.98 -4.41
CA ASN A 378 6.64 15.24 -4.58
C ASN A 378 5.76 16.25 -5.34
N THR A 379 5.82 17.51 -4.92
CA THR A 379 5.13 18.61 -5.58
C THR A 379 6.13 19.74 -5.83
N PRO A 380 5.83 20.71 -6.72
CA PRO A 380 6.67 21.89 -6.87
C PRO A 380 6.88 22.70 -5.58
N LYS A 381 6.05 22.47 -4.55
CA LYS A 381 6.15 23.11 -3.22
C LYS A 381 6.87 22.24 -2.18
N GLY A 382 7.44 21.10 -2.61
CA GLY A 382 8.09 20.10 -1.78
C GLY A 382 7.25 18.85 -1.55
N ALA A 383 7.81 17.93 -0.77
CA ALA A 383 7.19 16.66 -0.41
C ALA A 383 5.86 16.86 0.32
N ARG A 384 4.89 15.99 0.03
CA ARG A 384 3.57 15.98 0.65
C ARG A 384 3.18 14.55 0.99
N ILE A 385 2.74 14.35 2.23
CA ILE A 385 2.16 13.07 2.66
C ILE A 385 0.71 13.02 2.17
N ILE A 386 0.39 11.98 1.41
CA ILE A 386 -0.93 11.73 0.81
C ILE A 386 -1.72 10.66 1.55
N ASP A 387 -1.06 9.74 2.25
CA ASP A 387 -1.70 8.70 3.04
C ASP A 387 -0.82 8.27 4.21
N ILE A 388 -1.46 7.86 5.31
CA ILE A 388 -0.79 7.43 6.54
C ILE A 388 -1.50 6.20 7.11
N GLU A 389 -0.76 5.11 7.28
CA GLU A 389 -1.27 3.90 7.90
C GLU A 389 -0.58 3.59 9.22
N LYS A 390 -1.35 3.11 10.21
CA LYS A 390 -0.79 2.50 11.42
C LYS A 390 -0.60 1.00 11.18
N VAL A 391 0.58 0.51 11.49
CA VAL A 391 0.93 -0.90 11.38
C VAL A 391 1.28 -1.42 12.76
N LEU A 392 0.48 -2.36 13.23
CA LEU A 392 0.71 -3.08 14.47
C LEU A 392 1.13 -4.51 14.11
N PRO A 393 2.06 -5.11 14.86
CA PRO A 393 2.38 -6.52 14.66
C PRO A 393 1.16 -7.36 15.00
N SER A 394 0.94 -8.42 14.22
CA SER A 394 -0.07 -9.43 14.54
C SER A 394 0.53 -10.41 15.56
N VAL A 395 0.64 -9.96 16.81
CA VAL A 395 1.03 -10.80 17.95
C VAL A 395 -0.22 -11.38 18.61
N TYR A 396 -0.08 -12.63 19.08
CA TYR A 396 -1.10 -13.51 19.65
C TYR A 396 -2.22 -12.85 20.47
#